data_AF-A0A642C3P0-F1
#
_entry.id   AF-A0A642C3P0-F1
#
_cell.length_a   1.000
_cell.length_b   1.000
_cell.length_c   1.000
_cell.angle_alpha   90.00
_cell.angle_beta   90.00
_cell.angle_gamma   90.00
#
_symmetry.space_group_name_H-M   'P 1'
#
loop_
_entity.id
_entity.type
_entity.pdbx_description
1 polymer ?
#
loop_
_entity_poly.entity_id
_entity_poly.type
_entity_poly.pdbx_seq_one_letter_code
_entity_poly.pdbx_strand_id
1 'polypeptide(L)'
;YIVDNSLHSLWHGEVKKGTTTRSGRQQITEVSLVKNTNTIRVVVAQVNQSGGPVTRLTQKTFECAIYDNNGYMNYDNTLLEDNLLTYKPYNVTSDVVSTRAFSSADEPAKQYNGIVSEMSVARLVESQKPELTIKNTATQEVLFQSSDLVKYFEEVDAEKYKDRNYSLQEYLDREDKYELVIFVDEKLALIKTVIQVNDWIIQLNDIEL
;
A
#
# COMPACT_ATOMS: atom_id res chain seq x y z
N TYR A 1 4.78 -18.54 3.49
CA TYR A 1 3.75 -18.51 4.56
C TYR A 1 2.63 -17.59 4.10
N ILE A 2 1.36 -17.93 4.30
CA ILE A 2 0.22 -17.14 3.76
C ILE A 2 -0.43 -16.33 4.88
N VAL A 3 -0.71 -15.05 4.61
CA VAL A 3 -1.50 -14.16 5.46
C VAL A 3 -2.69 -13.68 4.65
N ASP A 4 -3.89 -14.14 4.97
CA ASP A 4 -5.13 -13.85 4.21
C ASP A 4 -6.26 -13.31 5.10
N ASN A 5 -5.91 -12.86 6.31
CA ASN A 5 -6.80 -12.22 7.26
C ASN A 5 -6.36 -10.79 7.59
N SER A 6 -7.28 -9.98 8.12
CA SER A 6 -6.92 -8.69 8.69
C SER A 6 -6.06 -8.92 9.95
N LEU A 7 -4.85 -8.36 9.97
CA LEU A 7 -4.00 -8.42 11.15
C LEU A 7 -4.55 -7.47 12.21
N HIS A 8 -4.61 -7.94 13.46
CA HIS A 8 -4.87 -7.04 14.56
C HIS A 8 -3.77 -5.98 14.64
N SER A 9 -4.15 -4.75 14.99
CA SER A 9 -3.18 -3.67 15.10
C SER A 9 -2.10 -4.01 16.13
N LEU A 10 -0.85 -4.05 15.68
CA LEU A 10 0.31 -4.25 16.54
C LEU A 10 0.99 -2.91 16.76
N TRP A 11 1.24 -2.58 18.03
CA TRP A 11 1.93 -1.36 18.44
C TRP A 11 3.19 -1.72 19.22
N HIS A 12 4.28 -1.03 18.94
CA HIS A 12 5.55 -1.17 19.65
C HIS A 12 5.91 0.16 20.31
N GLY A 13 6.45 0.10 21.52
CA GLY A 13 7.08 1.24 22.18
C GLY A 13 8.17 0.75 23.13
N GLU A 14 9.29 1.48 23.18
CA GLU A 14 10.42 1.15 24.04
C GLU A 14 10.84 2.37 24.85
N VAL A 15 11.04 2.19 26.16
CA VAL A 15 11.70 3.18 27.03
C VAL A 15 12.95 2.56 27.64
N LYS A 16 14.12 2.95 27.13
CA LYS A 16 15.42 2.37 27.54
C LYS A 16 15.86 2.74 28.96
N LYS A 17 15.35 3.85 29.53
CA LYS A 17 15.70 4.32 30.89
C LYS A 17 14.49 4.96 31.58
N GLY A 18 13.67 4.13 32.23
CA GLY A 18 12.62 4.62 33.12
C GLY A 18 13.21 5.30 34.35
N THR A 19 12.65 6.43 34.78
CA THR A 19 13.07 7.13 36.00
C THR A 19 12.59 6.37 37.24
N THR A 20 13.50 5.69 37.93
CA THR A 20 13.21 5.09 39.24
C THR A 20 13.71 6.01 40.36
N THR A 21 12.87 6.36 41.33
CA THR A 21 13.29 7.13 42.51
C THR A 21 13.06 6.33 43.79
N ARG A 22 13.96 6.49 44.78
CA ARG A 22 13.79 5.93 46.13
C ARG A 22 12.84 6.73 47.02
N SER A 23 12.36 7.91 46.59
CA SER A 23 11.74 8.92 47.46
C SER A 23 10.21 8.96 47.45
N GLY A 24 9.53 7.88 47.03
CA GLY A 24 8.06 7.75 47.14
C GLY A 24 7.24 8.77 46.33
N ARG A 25 7.85 9.51 45.39
CA ARG A 25 7.14 10.45 44.51
C ARG A 25 6.64 9.73 43.26
N GLN A 26 5.40 10.03 42.86
CA GLN A 26 4.84 9.56 41.59
C GLN A 26 5.73 10.05 40.42
N GLN A 27 5.98 9.16 39.47
CA GLN A 27 6.64 9.47 38.20
C GLN A 27 5.73 9.04 37.07
N ILE A 28 5.65 9.88 36.04
CA ILE A 28 4.93 9.59 34.81
C ILE A 28 6.01 9.36 33.75
N THR A 29 6.00 8.18 33.14
CA THR A 29 6.85 7.86 31.99
C THR A 29 5.94 7.72 30.78
N GLU A 30 6.15 8.57 29.80
CA GLU A 30 5.46 8.47 28.51
C GLU A 30 6.14 7.38 27.66
N VAL A 31 5.33 6.50 27.08
CA VAL A 31 5.77 5.47 26.14
C VAL A 31 5.13 5.80 24.81
N SER A 32 5.90 6.39 23.90
CA SER A 32 5.44 6.63 22.53
C SER A 32 5.31 5.29 21.79
N LEU A 33 4.24 5.16 21.00
CA LEU A 33 3.94 3.93 20.26
C LEU A 33 4.05 4.17 18.75
N VAL A 34 4.57 3.16 18.05
CA VAL A 34 4.60 3.05 16.59
C VAL A 34 3.71 1.88 16.18
N LYS A 35 2.90 2.06 15.15
CA LYS A 35 2.06 0.99 14.61
C LYS A 35 2.85 0.18 13.58
N ASN A 36 2.88 -1.14 13.74
CA ASN A 36 3.66 -2.04 12.89
C ASN A 36 2.82 -2.79 11.87
N THR A 37 1.52 -2.54 11.80
CA THR A 37 0.61 -3.21 10.86
C THR A 37 -0.01 -2.18 9.95
N ASN A 38 0.00 -2.46 8.66
CA ASN A 38 -0.47 -1.56 7.62
C ASN A 38 -1.60 -2.20 6.82
N THR A 39 -2.44 -1.36 6.24
CA THR A 39 -3.46 -1.76 5.27
C THR A 39 -3.08 -1.22 3.90
N ILE A 40 -2.97 -2.10 2.91
CA ILE A 40 -2.73 -1.72 1.51
C ILE A 40 -3.99 -2.06 0.70
N ARG A 41 -4.65 -1.04 0.16
CA ARG A 41 -5.77 -1.16 -0.77
C ARG A 41 -5.22 -1.10 -2.19
N VAL A 42 -5.33 -2.21 -2.92
CA VAL A 42 -5.00 -2.25 -4.35
C VAL A 42 -6.29 -2.18 -5.14
N VAL A 43 -6.45 -1.12 -5.91
CA VAL A 43 -7.61 -0.86 -6.77
C VAL A 43 -7.19 -1.10 -8.21
N VAL A 44 -7.94 -1.93 -8.93
CA VAL A 44 -7.84 -2.03 -10.39
C VAL A 44 -9.09 -1.38 -11.00
N ALA A 45 -8.93 -0.16 -11.53
CA ALA A 45 -10.00 0.67 -12.08
C ALA A 45 -10.06 0.59 -13.60
N GLN A 46 -11.26 0.36 -14.14
CA GLN A 46 -11.48 0.22 -15.58
C GLN A 46 -11.89 1.55 -16.21
N VAL A 47 -11.04 2.05 -17.11
CA VAL A 47 -11.20 3.31 -17.82
C VAL A 47 -11.93 3.06 -19.15
N ASN A 48 -13.18 3.51 -19.23
CA ASN A 48 -14.02 3.34 -20.42
C ASN A 48 -13.96 4.59 -21.31
N GLN A 49 -13.28 4.51 -22.46
CA GLN A 49 -13.06 5.64 -23.38
C GLN A 49 -13.75 5.46 -24.73
N SER A 50 -13.97 4.22 -25.18
CA SER A 50 -14.26 3.89 -26.57
C SER A 50 -15.75 3.66 -26.90
N GLY A 51 -16.63 3.68 -25.89
CA GLY A 51 -18.06 3.38 -26.07
C GLY A 51 -18.38 1.97 -26.59
N GLY A 52 -17.36 1.12 -26.75
CA GLY A 52 -17.45 -0.26 -27.21
C GLY A 52 -17.85 -1.23 -26.09
N PRO A 53 -17.82 -2.55 -26.36
CA PRO A 53 -18.12 -3.55 -25.34
C PRO A 53 -17.12 -3.46 -24.18
N VAL A 54 -17.65 -3.36 -22.96
CA VAL A 54 -16.87 -3.28 -21.72
C VAL A 54 -16.85 -4.64 -21.03
N THR A 55 -15.66 -5.11 -20.66
CA THR A 55 -15.52 -6.35 -19.89
C THR A 55 -16.00 -6.12 -18.46
N ARG A 56 -16.99 -6.88 -18.01
CA ARG A 56 -17.56 -6.74 -16.66
C ARG A 56 -16.54 -7.13 -15.58
N LEU A 57 -16.26 -6.21 -14.67
CA LEU A 57 -15.51 -6.49 -13.44
C LEU A 57 -16.35 -7.27 -12.43
N THR A 58 -15.69 -8.21 -11.74
CA THR A 58 -16.21 -8.95 -10.59
C THR A 58 -15.12 -9.05 -9.53
N GLN A 59 -15.49 -9.34 -8.28
CA GLN A 59 -14.52 -9.55 -7.20
C GLN A 59 -13.54 -10.70 -7.46
N LYS A 60 -13.76 -11.52 -8.50
CA LYS A 60 -12.86 -12.63 -8.90
C LYS A 60 -12.02 -12.30 -10.13
N THR A 61 -12.15 -11.11 -10.70
CA THR A 61 -11.48 -10.75 -11.96
C THR A 61 -9.96 -10.68 -11.82
N PHE A 62 -9.48 -10.26 -10.64
CA PHE A 62 -8.05 -10.10 -10.38
C PHE A 62 -7.62 -10.87 -9.13
N GLU A 63 -6.41 -11.40 -9.17
CA GLU A 63 -5.70 -11.94 -8.01
C GLU A 63 -4.54 -11.00 -7.65
N CYS A 64 -4.57 -10.48 -6.43
CA CYS A 64 -3.53 -9.60 -5.89
C CYS A 64 -2.74 -10.35 -4.81
N ALA A 65 -1.44 -10.11 -4.74
CA ALA A 65 -0.60 -10.58 -3.64
C ALA A 65 0.58 -9.64 -3.40
N ILE A 66 0.94 -9.46 -2.13
CA ILE A 66 2.16 -8.77 -1.71
C ILE A 66 3.13 -9.78 -1.09
N TYR A 67 4.41 -9.68 -1.40
CA TYR A 67 5.46 -10.57 -0.89
C TYR A 67 6.50 -9.77 -0.13
N ASP A 68 6.79 -10.19 1.10
CA ASP A 68 7.79 -9.56 1.97
C ASP A 68 8.21 -10.53 3.08
N ASN A 69 9.34 -10.32 3.74
CA ASN A 69 9.86 -11.12 4.85
C ASN A 69 9.95 -10.29 6.15
N ASN A 70 8.86 -9.61 6.50
CA ASN A 70 8.75 -8.65 7.59
C ASN A 70 7.86 -9.13 8.76
N GLY A 71 7.62 -10.43 8.89
CA GLY A 71 6.77 -10.99 9.95
C GLY A 71 7.45 -11.15 11.30
N TYR A 72 8.78 -11.10 11.34
CA TYR A 72 9.55 -11.32 12.57
C TYR A 72 10.29 -10.05 13.01
N MET A 73 9.92 -9.54 14.19
CA MET A 73 10.48 -8.32 14.77
C MET A 73 11.25 -8.61 16.07
N ASN A 74 12.32 -7.86 16.28
CA ASN A 74 13.13 -7.88 17.49
C ASN A 74 12.55 -6.95 18.58
N TYR A 75 13.12 -7.00 19.79
CA TYR A 75 12.67 -6.20 20.94
C TYR A 75 12.76 -4.68 20.71
N ASP A 76 13.66 -4.22 19.83
CA ASP A 76 13.88 -2.81 19.47
C ASP A 76 13.14 -2.39 18.20
N ASN A 77 12.16 -3.20 17.78
CA ASN A 77 11.34 -3.03 16.59
C ASN A 77 12.05 -3.26 15.24
N THR A 78 13.34 -3.64 15.23
CA THR A 78 14.03 -4.00 13.98
C THR A 78 13.50 -5.32 13.43
N LEU A 79 13.58 -5.51 12.10
CA LEU A 79 13.22 -6.79 11.48
C LEU A 79 14.33 -7.81 11.68
N LEU A 80 13.95 -9.04 12.00
CA LEU A 80 14.82 -10.21 12.01
C LEU A 80 14.68 -10.96 10.68
N GLU A 81 15.62 -11.87 10.42
CA GLU A 81 15.51 -12.77 9.28
C GLU A 81 14.23 -13.61 9.41
N ASP A 82 13.42 -13.61 8.35
CA ASP A 82 12.14 -14.32 8.29
C ASP A 82 11.96 -14.99 6.92
N ASN A 83 10.99 -15.89 6.86
CA ASN A 83 10.55 -16.51 5.62
C ASN A 83 9.79 -15.52 4.76
N LEU A 84 9.80 -15.73 3.44
CA LEU A 84 8.95 -14.97 2.54
C LEU A 84 7.47 -15.24 2.84
N LEU A 85 6.77 -14.17 3.20
CA LEU A 85 5.35 -14.13 3.43
C LEU A 85 4.63 -13.79 2.12
N THR A 86 3.40 -14.28 1.99
CA THR A 86 2.50 -13.95 0.89
C THR A 86 1.23 -13.40 1.50
N TYR A 87 1.10 -12.08 1.45
CA TYR A 87 -0.08 -11.34 1.88
C TYR A 87 -1.13 -11.39 0.77
N LYS A 88 -2.30 -11.93 1.10
CA LYS A 88 -3.45 -12.01 0.21
C LYS A 88 -4.58 -11.12 0.71
N PRO A 89 -5.47 -10.67 -0.18
CA PRO A 89 -6.59 -9.84 0.22
C PRO A 89 -7.50 -10.58 1.21
N TYR A 90 -7.79 -9.96 2.35
CA TYR A 90 -8.79 -10.46 3.29
C TYR A 90 -10.19 -9.95 2.96
N ASN A 91 -10.28 -8.90 2.15
CA ASN A 91 -11.52 -8.30 1.68
C ASN A 91 -11.37 -7.87 0.22
N VAL A 92 -12.33 -8.24 -0.62
CA VAL A 92 -12.37 -7.84 -2.03
C VAL A 92 -13.75 -7.29 -2.36
N THR A 93 -13.83 -6.05 -2.84
CA THR A 93 -15.09 -5.37 -3.14
C THR A 93 -15.08 -4.76 -4.54
N SER A 94 -16.28 -4.47 -5.05
CA SER A 94 -16.43 -3.57 -6.21
C SER A 94 -16.73 -2.17 -5.69
N ASP A 95 -16.06 -1.18 -6.24
CA ASP A 95 -16.20 0.22 -5.82
C ASP A 95 -16.08 1.16 -7.03
N VAL A 96 -16.46 2.42 -6.84
CA VAL A 96 -16.26 3.49 -7.82
C VAL A 96 -15.16 4.41 -7.32
N VAL A 97 -14.07 4.49 -8.07
CA VAL A 97 -12.93 5.35 -7.72
C VAL A 97 -12.99 6.64 -8.52
N SER A 98 -12.84 7.75 -7.81
CA SER A 98 -12.77 9.11 -8.37
C SER A 98 -11.30 9.52 -8.50
N THR A 99 -10.86 9.85 -9.72
CA THR A 99 -9.46 10.19 -9.99
C THR A 99 -9.33 11.34 -10.98
N ARG A 100 -8.25 12.12 -10.84
CA ARG A 100 -7.85 13.15 -11.82
C ARG A 100 -6.80 12.65 -12.83
N ALA A 101 -6.37 11.40 -12.76
CA ALA A 101 -5.32 10.84 -13.64
C ALA A 101 -5.63 10.96 -15.15
N PHE A 102 -6.90 11.08 -15.51
CA PHE A 102 -7.36 11.23 -16.89
C PHE A 102 -8.26 12.48 -17.08
N SER A 103 -8.14 13.46 -16.20
CA SER A 103 -8.87 14.73 -16.28
C SER A 103 -7.91 15.86 -16.62
N SER A 104 -8.36 16.82 -17.44
CA SER A 104 -7.63 18.08 -17.63
C SER A 104 -7.69 18.93 -16.35
N ALA A 105 -6.79 19.92 -16.20
CA ALA A 105 -6.71 20.75 -14.98
C ALA A 105 -8.05 21.41 -14.58
N ASP A 106 -8.82 21.83 -15.58
CA ASP A 106 -10.11 22.50 -15.42
C ASP A 106 -11.32 21.54 -15.41
N GLU A 107 -11.09 20.23 -15.52
CA GLU A 107 -12.14 19.21 -15.49
C GLU A 107 -12.31 18.60 -14.09
N PRO A 108 -13.53 18.20 -13.71
CA PRO A 108 -13.74 17.42 -12.50
C PRO A 108 -13.04 16.05 -12.59
N ALA A 109 -12.82 15.43 -11.43
CA ALA A 109 -12.34 14.05 -11.36
C ALA A 109 -13.33 13.11 -12.06
N LYS A 110 -12.79 12.13 -12.80
CA LYS A 110 -13.59 11.10 -13.47
C LYS A 110 -13.79 9.91 -12.54
N GLN A 111 -14.92 9.24 -12.70
CA GLN A 111 -15.29 8.07 -11.91
C GLN A 111 -15.15 6.80 -12.75
N TYR A 112 -14.51 5.79 -12.17
CA TYR A 112 -14.30 4.50 -12.81
C TYR A 112 -14.72 3.37 -11.87
N ASN A 113 -15.38 2.36 -12.42
CA ASN A 113 -15.65 1.13 -11.68
C ASN A 113 -14.33 0.40 -11.48
N GLY A 114 -14.11 -0.14 -10.28
CA GLY A 114 -12.91 -0.89 -9.96
C GLY A 114 -13.17 -2.04 -9.01
N ILE A 115 -12.18 -2.92 -8.92
CA ILE A 115 -12.09 -3.95 -7.88
C ILE A 115 -11.06 -3.51 -6.87
N VAL A 116 -11.46 -3.44 -5.61
CA VAL A 116 -10.60 -3.09 -4.48
C VAL A 116 -10.24 -4.37 -3.74
N SER A 117 -8.94 -4.60 -3.58
CA SER A 117 -8.36 -5.70 -2.82
C SER A 117 -7.64 -5.14 -1.60
N GLU A 118 -8.14 -5.43 -0.40
CA GLU A 118 -7.55 -4.95 0.85
C GLU A 118 -6.68 -6.03 1.47
N MET A 119 -5.40 -5.71 1.66
CA MET A 119 -4.39 -6.59 2.26
C MET A 119 -3.90 -5.97 3.56
N SER A 120 -3.62 -6.82 4.55
CA SER A 120 -2.99 -6.39 5.80
C SER A 120 -1.57 -6.90 5.83
N VAL A 121 -0.61 -6.00 5.94
CA VAL A 121 0.83 -6.31 5.93
C VAL A 121 1.48 -5.91 7.25
N ALA A 122 2.64 -6.50 7.56
CA ALA A 122 3.43 -6.12 8.72
C ALA A 122 4.16 -4.78 8.47
N ARG A 123 5.22 -4.51 9.24
CA ARG A 123 5.88 -3.21 9.24
C ARG A 123 6.57 -2.99 7.90
N LEU A 124 6.32 -1.84 7.28
CA LEU A 124 7.05 -1.40 6.10
C LEU A 124 8.35 -0.72 6.55
N VAL A 125 9.47 -1.17 6.01
CA VAL A 125 10.80 -0.66 6.36
C VAL A 125 11.50 -0.24 5.09
N GLU A 126 12.17 0.91 5.11
CA GLU A 126 12.82 1.51 3.93
C GLU A 126 13.86 0.60 3.27
N SER A 127 14.47 -0.31 4.04
CA SER A 127 15.46 -1.27 3.54
C SER A 127 14.84 -2.52 2.90
N GLN A 128 13.51 -2.70 3.04
CA GLN A 128 12.78 -3.83 2.46
C GLN A 128 12.19 -3.48 1.11
N LYS A 129 11.88 -4.51 0.32
CA LYS A 129 11.33 -4.38 -1.02
C LYS A 129 10.07 -5.24 -1.16
N PRO A 130 8.94 -4.81 -0.58
CA PRO A 130 7.70 -5.56 -0.71
C PRO A 130 7.28 -5.60 -2.17
N GLU A 131 7.14 -6.80 -2.74
CA GLU A 131 6.76 -6.97 -4.14
C GLU A 131 5.24 -7.06 -4.27
N LEU A 132 4.64 -6.36 -5.24
CA LEU A 132 3.22 -6.49 -5.58
C LEU A 132 3.06 -7.23 -6.89
N THR A 133 2.13 -8.17 -6.93
CA THR A 133 1.68 -8.80 -8.18
C THR A 133 0.16 -8.72 -8.30
N ILE A 134 -0.31 -8.35 -9.49
CA ILE A 134 -1.71 -8.37 -9.89
C ILE A 134 -1.84 -9.24 -11.14
N LYS A 135 -2.66 -10.28 -11.08
CA LYS A 135 -2.92 -11.19 -12.21
C LYS A 135 -4.36 -11.12 -12.65
N ASN A 136 -4.60 -11.34 -13.94
CA ASN A 136 -5.93 -11.64 -14.44
C ASN A 136 -6.26 -13.10 -14.10
N THR A 137 -7.34 -13.35 -13.36
CA THR A 137 -7.69 -14.71 -12.93
C THR A 137 -8.05 -15.63 -14.11
N ALA A 138 -8.62 -15.08 -15.18
CA ALA A 138 -9.06 -15.87 -16.33
C ALA A 138 -7.90 -16.27 -17.24
N THR A 139 -6.97 -15.35 -17.52
CA THR A 139 -5.82 -15.62 -18.41
C THR A 139 -4.58 -16.09 -17.66
N GLN A 140 -4.52 -15.89 -16.34
CA GLN A 140 -3.36 -16.12 -15.46
C GLN A 140 -2.15 -15.22 -15.79
N GLU A 141 -2.31 -14.25 -16.69
CA GLU A 141 -1.26 -13.30 -17.05
C GLU A 141 -1.06 -12.25 -15.95
N VAL A 142 0.21 -11.86 -15.76
CA VAL A 142 0.58 -10.76 -14.88
C VAL A 142 0.19 -9.45 -15.54
N LEU A 143 -0.79 -8.76 -14.96
CA LEU A 143 -1.25 -7.46 -15.43
C LEU A 143 -0.33 -6.35 -14.96
N PHE A 144 0.05 -6.39 -13.69
CA PHE A 144 0.92 -5.40 -13.06
C PHE A 144 1.84 -6.09 -12.06
N GLN A 145 3.10 -5.67 -12.04
CA GLN A 145 4.08 -6.13 -11.08
C GLN A 145 4.92 -4.95 -10.62
N SER A 146 5.13 -4.86 -9.31
CA SER A 146 6.13 -4.01 -8.69
C SER A 146 7.13 -4.89 -7.96
N SER A 147 8.42 -4.67 -8.19
CA SER A 147 9.50 -5.28 -7.40
C SER A 147 9.75 -4.55 -6.07
N ASP A 148 9.17 -3.36 -5.89
CA ASP A 148 9.42 -2.51 -4.73
C ASP A 148 8.27 -1.52 -4.52
N LEU A 149 7.35 -1.86 -3.61
CA LEU A 149 6.26 -0.97 -3.24
C LEU A 149 6.74 0.27 -2.48
N VAL A 150 7.86 0.19 -1.77
CA VAL A 150 8.37 1.30 -0.96
C VAL A 150 8.75 2.47 -1.86
N LYS A 151 9.31 2.23 -3.06
CA LYS A 151 9.59 3.29 -4.04
C LYS A 151 8.37 4.14 -4.38
N TYR A 152 7.21 3.53 -4.57
CA TYR A 152 5.99 4.30 -4.85
C TYR A 152 5.56 5.17 -3.66
N PHE A 153 5.78 4.68 -2.44
CA PHE A 153 5.49 5.43 -1.22
C PHE A 153 6.51 6.55 -1.01
N GLU A 154 7.78 6.31 -1.33
CA GLU A 154 8.85 7.32 -1.33
C GLU A 154 8.54 8.47 -2.29
N GLU A 155 8.09 8.18 -3.52
CA GLU A 155 7.68 9.22 -4.48
C GLU A 155 6.52 10.07 -3.95
N VAL A 156 5.54 9.45 -3.26
CA VAL A 156 4.46 10.20 -2.62
C VAL A 156 4.99 11.09 -1.51
N ASP A 157 5.88 10.58 -0.66
CA ASP A 157 6.48 11.36 0.42
C ASP A 157 7.28 12.56 -0.12
N ALA A 158 8.12 12.30 -1.13
CA ALA A 158 8.99 13.29 -1.77
C ALA A 158 8.23 14.41 -2.47
N GLU A 159 7.06 14.13 -3.05
CA GLU A 159 6.31 15.13 -3.82
C GLU A 159 5.12 15.71 -3.06
N LYS A 160 4.25 14.85 -2.53
CA LYS A 160 3.02 15.25 -1.83
C LYS A 160 3.32 15.82 -0.43
N TYR A 161 4.34 15.29 0.23
CA TYR A 161 4.63 15.58 1.64
C TYR A 161 5.98 16.27 1.87
N LYS A 162 6.61 16.80 0.82
CA LYS A 162 7.92 17.48 0.86
C LYS A 162 8.12 18.51 1.98
N ASP A 163 7.06 19.20 2.38
CA ASP A 163 7.14 20.25 3.42
C ASP A 163 7.13 19.69 4.86
N ARG A 164 6.93 18.38 5.05
CA ARG A 164 6.88 17.73 6.38
C ARG A 164 8.26 17.47 6.97
N ASN A 165 9.32 17.42 6.15
CA ASN A 165 10.70 17.09 6.56
C ASN A 165 10.81 15.78 7.36
N TYR A 166 10.09 14.74 6.95
CA TYR A 166 10.23 13.40 7.54
C TYR A 166 11.31 12.60 6.82
N SER A 167 11.89 11.62 7.50
CA SER A 167 12.59 10.55 6.80
C SER A 167 11.58 9.60 6.16
N LEU A 168 11.98 8.85 5.13
CA LEU A 168 11.13 7.83 4.52
C LEU A 168 10.62 6.83 5.56
N GLN A 169 11.49 6.33 6.44
CA GLN A 169 11.06 5.45 7.52
C GLN A 169 10.02 6.09 8.46
N GLU A 170 10.16 7.38 8.78
CA GLU A 170 9.16 8.09 9.59
C GLU A 170 7.81 8.21 8.85
N TYR A 171 7.82 8.45 7.54
CA TYR A 171 6.61 8.41 6.73
C TYR A 171 5.96 7.02 6.76
N LEU A 172 6.74 5.97 6.53
CA LEU A 172 6.27 4.57 6.52
C LEU A 172 5.69 4.12 7.86
N ASP A 173 6.23 4.62 8.98
CA ASP A 173 5.76 4.32 10.34
C ASP A 173 4.55 5.18 10.76
N ARG A 174 4.35 6.35 10.15
CA ARG A 174 3.23 7.26 10.43
C ARG A 174 1.98 6.95 9.62
N GLU A 175 2.16 6.57 8.35
CA GLU A 175 1.07 6.18 7.47
C GLU A 175 0.78 4.69 7.62
N ASP A 176 -0.44 4.35 8.04
CA ASP A 176 -0.85 2.96 8.25
C ASP A 176 -1.82 2.45 7.18
N LYS A 177 -2.19 3.31 6.23
CA LYS A 177 -3.11 3.02 5.13
C LYS A 177 -2.56 3.56 3.83
N TYR A 178 -2.43 2.66 2.87
CA TYR A 178 -1.96 2.95 1.53
C TYR A 178 -3.01 2.54 0.52
N GLU A 179 -3.20 3.36 -0.50
CA GLU A 179 -4.04 3.03 -1.64
C GLU A 179 -3.22 3.13 -2.92
N LEU A 180 -3.25 2.08 -3.73
CA LEU A 180 -2.67 2.04 -5.07
C LEU A 180 -3.78 1.80 -6.07
N VAL A 181 -3.97 2.74 -6.99
CA VAL A 181 -4.93 2.64 -8.09
C VAL A 181 -4.18 2.38 -9.39
N ILE A 182 -4.45 1.23 -9.98
CA ILE A 182 -3.96 0.78 -11.27
C ILE A 182 -5.09 0.87 -12.28
N PHE A 183 -4.77 1.35 -13.49
CA PHE A 183 -5.78 1.60 -14.51
C PHE A 183 -5.69 0.57 -15.65
N VAL A 184 -6.83 0.03 -16.05
CA VAL A 184 -6.97 -0.88 -17.19
C VAL A 184 -8.00 -0.35 -18.19
N ASP A 185 -7.88 -0.75 -19.46
CA ASP A 185 -8.86 -0.41 -20.50
C ASP A 185 -10.12 -1.31 -20.45
N GLU A 186 -11.04 -1.12 -21.39
CA GLU A 186 -12.30 -1.89 -21.48
C GLU A 186 -12.09 -3.40 -21.70
N LYS A 187 -10.91 -3.80 -22.16
CA LYS A 187 -10.49 -5.19 -22.39
C LYS A 187 -9.60 -5.74 -21.27
N LEU A 188 -9.45 -4.98 -20.19
CA LEU A 188 -8.61 -5.29 -19.03
C LEU A 188 -7.11 -5.30 -19.34
N ALA A 189 -6.66 -4.58 -20.36
CA ALA A 189 -5.24 -4.37 -20.60
C ALA A 189 -4.72 -3.21 -19.75
N LEU A 190 -3.52 -3.36 -19.17
CA LEU A 190 -2.89 -2.32 -18.33
C LEU A 190 -2.63 -1.04 -19.13
N ILE A 191 -3.09 0.09 -18.61
CA ILE A 191 -2.74 1.43 -19.09
C ILE A 191 -1.43 1.85 -18.42
N LYS A 192 -0.30 1.61 -19.10
CA LYS A 192 1.07 1.75 -18.55
C LYS A 192 1.57 3.19 -18.39
N THR A 193 0.71 4.19 -18.42
CA THR A 193 1.15 5.59 -18.37
C THR A 193 1.15 6.15 -16.96
N VAL A 194 0.22 5.72 -16.12
CA VAL A 194 -0.07 6.39 -14.85
C VAL A 194 -0.59 5.41 -13.82
N ILE A 195 -0.22 5.63 -12.57
CA ILE A 195 -0.85 5.04 -11.40
C ILE A 195 -1.18 6.16 -10.41
N GLN A 196 -2.05 5.89 -9.45
CA GLN A 196 -2.30 6.81 -8.35
C GLN A 196 -1.98 6.13 -7.03
N VAL A 197 -1.22 6.79 -6.17
CA VAL A 197 -0.84 6.30 -4.85
C VAL A 197 -1.19 7.35 -3.80
N ASN A 198 -2.05 7.02 -2.84
CA ASN A 198 -2.53 7.95 -1.81
C ASN A 198 -2.97 9.32 -2.39
N ASP A 199 -3.82 9.30 -3.42
CA ASP A 199 -4.31 10.47 -4.18
C ASP A 199 -3.25 11.26 -4.97
N TRP A 200 -1.99 10.83 -4.96
CA TRP A 200 -0.94 11.40 -5.79
C TRP A 200 -0.84 10.64 -7.11
N ILE A 201 -0.71 11.35 -8.22
CA ILE A 201 -0.61 10.76 -9.54
C ILE A 201 0.86 10.60 -9.89
N ILE A 202 1.28 9.38 -10.20
CA ILE A 202 2.65 9.02 -10.56
C ILE A 202 2.66 8.57 -12.01
N GLN A 203 3.53 9.17 -12.84
CA GLN A 203 3.75 8.67 -14.20
C GLN A 203 4.77 7.55 -14.15
N LEU A 204 4.43 6.39 -14.74
CA LEU A 204 5.30 5.22 -14.68
C LEU A 204 6.62 5.39 -15.46
N ASN A 205 6.71 6.38 -16.36
CA ASN A 205 7.95 6.72 -17.03
C ASN A 205 9.01 7.31 -16.08
N ASP A 206 8.59 7.83 -14.92
CA ASP A 206 9.48 8.47 -13.95
C ASP A 206 10.11 7.45 -12.98
N ILE A 207 9.66 6.18 -13.02
CA ILE A 207 10.15 5.10 -12.17
C ILE A 207 10.72 4.01 -13.08
N GLU A 208 12.04 3.80 -13.01
CA GLU A 208 12.67 2.64 -13.66
C GLU A 208 12.09 1.35 -13.10
N LEU A 209 11.36 0.61 -13.95
CA LEU A 209 10.84 -0.74 -13.71
C LEU A 209 11.95 -1.78 -13.70
#